data_AF-A0A8T0BCC4-F1
#
_entry.id   AF-A0A8T0BCC4-F1
#
_cell.length_a   1.000
_cell.length_b   1.000
_cell.length_c   1.000
_cell.angle_alpha   90.00
_cell.angle_beta   90.00
_cell.angle_gamma   90.00
#
_symmetry.space_group_name_H-M   'P 1'
#
loop_
_entity.id
_entity.type
_entity.pdbx_description
1 polymer ?
#
loop_
_entity_poly.entity_id
_entity_poly.type
_entity_poly.pdbx_seq_one_letter_code
_entity_poly.pdbx_strand_id
1 'polypeptide(L)'
;MKTLHILLLSAASCIIAFTAAHGEEIINGQKAEKNSLQFMGSVQKNKKHQCGGFLIHQSFVLTAAHCKISLSELSVVLGTHNINPQNKKLRRYAVKSMHMHESYVKSPGNGYDIMLLKLAEKVKVNNEVKISKIPKKRRKIKPNTKCQVAGWGKTKKNEKSVNKLLVTNVSTIDIEICKKKWNKVLKLPPNVLCAGGYKTDKGACQGDSGGPLVCSGEAVGIVSFNKNNNCTYPDVPNVYTDIASYATWIKDVINKYA
;
A
#
# COMPACT_ATOMS: atom_id res chain seq x y z
N MET A 1 32.37 -72.31 16.34
CA MET A 1 31.96 -72.65 14.97
C MET A 1 30.91 -71.65 14.52
N LYS A 2 31.23 -70.83 13.50
CA LYS A 2 30.33 -70.21 12.50
C LYS A 2 29.19 -69.29 13.04
N THR A 3 28.90 -68.09 12.55
CA THR A 3 29.39 -67.26 11.44
C THR A 3 28.75 -65.87 11.63
N LEU A 4 29.52 -64.86 11.25
CA LEU A 4 29.14 -63.49 10.89
C LEU A 4 27.84 -63.39 10.08
N HIS A 5 26.93 -62.44 10.37
CA HIS A 5 26.15 -61.72 9.36
C HIS A 5 25.88 -60.28 9.82
N ILE A 6 26.47 -59.36 9.08
CA ILE A 6 26.33 -57.90 9.12
C ILE A 6 25.04 -57.55 8.36
N LEU A 7 24.18 -56.72 8.94
CA LEU A 7 23.15 -56.00 8.20
C LEU A 7 23.26 -54.51 8.52
N LEU A 8 23.95 -53.81 7.63
CA LEU A 8 23.98 -52.36 7.52
C LEU A 8 22.61 -51.87 7.05
N LEU A 9 21.85 -51.25 7.94
CA LEU A 9 20.70 -50.43 7.55
C LEU A 9 21.15 -48.97 7.42
N SER A 10 21.39 -48.58 6.17
CA SER A 10 21.59 -47.20 5.75
C SER A 10 20.29 -46.41 5.94
N ALA A 11 20.17 -45.70 7.07
CA ALA A 11 19.17 -44.64 7.18
C ALA A 11 19.72 -43.39 6.49
N ALA A 12 19.29 -43.18 5.24
CA ALA A 12 19.50 -41.94 4.51
C ALA A 12 18.85 -40.78 5.28
N SER A 13 19.65 -40.07 6.08
CA SER A 13 19.20 -38.86 6.74
C SER A 13 19.06 -37.78 5.67
N CYS A 14 17.81 -37.49 5.33
CA CYS A 14 17.40 -36.47 4.40
C CYS A 14 18.00 -35.13 4.85
N ILE A 15 19.01 -34.64 4.12
CA ILE A 15 19.50 -33.28 4.27
C ILE A 15 18.35 -32.39 3.80
N ILE A 16 17.54 -31.92 4.76
CA ILE A 16 16.60 -30.83 4.52
C ILE A 16 17.48 -29.62 4.26
N ALA A 17 17.67 -29.28 2.99
CA ALA A 17 18.19 -28.00 2.59
C ALA A 17 17.28 -26.93 3.21
N PHE A 18 17.79 -26.23 4.23
CA PHE A 18 17.19 -25.02 4.74
C PHE A 18 17.16 -24.02 3.58
N THR A 19 16.05 -23.97 2.86
CA THR A 19 15.76 -22.86 1.95
C THR A 19 15.68 -21.61 2.82
N ALA A 20 16.72 -20.79 2.75
CA ALA A 20 16.71 -19.45 3.32
C ALA A 20 15.61 -18.62 2.64
N ALA A 21 14.44 -18.57 3.28
CA ALA A 21 13.35 -17.68 2.92
C ALA A 21 12.83 -16.96 4.16
N HIS A 22 13.72 -16.24 4.85
CA HIS A 22 13.34 -15.31 5.90
C HIS A 22 13.33 -13.88 5.34
N GLY A 23 12.13 -13.37 5.05
CA GLY A 23 11.98 -11.99 4.61
C GLY A 23 10.52 -11.56 4.49
N GLU A 24 9.80 -11.55 5.61
CA GLU A 24 8.42 -11.05 5.66
C GLU A 24 8.29 -9.69 6.36
N GLU A 25 7.91 -8.63 5.62
CA GLU A 25 7.58 -7.28 6.09
C GLU A 25 6.50 -6.62 5.15
N ILE A 26 5.80 -5.52 5.52
CA ILE A 26 4.32 -5.36 5.65
C ILE A 26 3.85 -6.36 6.71
N ILE A 27 2.73 -6.16 7.42
CA ILE A 27 2.40 -7.13 8.48
C ILE A 27 2.18 -8.49 7.82
N ASN A 28 3.13 -9.39 8.07
CA ASN A 28 3.35 -10.64 7.34
C ASN A 28 3.21 -10.48 5.82
N GLY A 29 3.77 -9.39 5.27
CA GLY A 29 3.98 -9.23 3.83
C GLY A 29 5.33 -9.75 3.42
N GLN A 30 5.65 -9.72 2.13
CA GLN A 30 6.92 -10.15 1.58
C GLN A 30 7.50 -9.04 0.72
N LYS A 31 8.78 -9.13 0.41
CA LYS A 31 9.40 -8.22 -0.57
C LYS A 31 8.64 -8.30 -1.89
N ALA A 32 8.26 -7.14 -2.43
CA ALA A 32 7.62 -7.07 -3.73
C ALA A 32 8.56 -7.64 -4.80
N GLU A 33 8.00 -8.50 -5.68
CA GLU A 33 8.74 -9.11 -6.77
C GLU A 33 9.36 -8.05 -7.68
N LYS A 34 10.52 -8.34 -8.24
CA LYS A 34 11.16 -7.43 -9.19
C LYS A 34 10.19 -7.17 -10.37
N ASN A 35 10.08 -5.91 -10.80
CA ASN A 35 9.20 -5.49 -11.89
C ASN A 35 7.68 -5.66 -11.63
N SER A 36 7.26 -5.96 -10.40
CA SER A 36 5.86 -5.84 -9.98
C SER A 36 5.55 -4.42 -9.51
N LEU A 37 4.28 -4.02 -9.43
CA LEU A 37 3.86 -2.78 -8.75
C LEU A 37 4.63 -1.51 -9.19
N GLN A 38 5.04 -1.43 -10.45
CA GLN A 38 5.87 -0.34 -11.02
C GLN A 38 5.20 1.05 -11.01
N PHE A 39 3.94 1.13 -10.59
CA PHE A 39 3.24 2.39 -10.35
C PHE A 39 3.48 2.97 -8.96
N MET A 40 4.10 2.22 -8.04
CA MET A 40 4.30 2.66 -6.66
C MET A 40 5.15 3.93 -6.58
N GLY A 41 4.67 4.88 -5.78
CA GLY A 41 5.35 6.12 -5.46
C GLY A 41 5.56 6.26 -3.96
N SER A 42 6.74 6.72 -3.57
CA SER A 42 7.02 7.12 -2.20
C SER A 42 6.84 8.63 -2.10
N VAL A 43 5.84 9.09 -1.35
CA VAL A 43 5.61 10.49 -1.01
C VAL A 43 6.52 10.86 0.16
N GLN A 44 7.37 11.87 -0.05
CA GLN A 44 8.48 12.19 0.86
C GLN A 44 8.45 13.63 1.34
N LYS A 45 8.80 13.82 2.62
CA LYS A 45 9.13 15.10 3.24
C LYS A 45 10.64 15.17 3.44
N ASN A 46 11.31 16.20 2.89
CA ASN A 46 12.75 16.41 3.06
C ASN A 46 13.57 15.14 2.76
N LYS A 47 13.26 14.47 1.64
CA LYS A 47 13.89 13.21 1.15
C LYS A 47 13.68 11.98 2.06
N LYS A 48 12.77 12.04 3.04
CA LYS A 48 12.37 10.92 3.90
C LYS A 48 10.96 10.46 3.55
N HIS A 49 10.77 9.16 3.46
CA HIS A 49 9.45 8.55 3.26
C HIS A 49 8.48 8.96 4.35
N GLN A 50 7.26 9.34 3.98
CA GLN A 50 6.18 9.66 4.91
C GLN A 50 4.90 8.87 4.60
N CYS A 51 4.57 8.77 3.31
CA CYS A 51 3.40 8.07 2.82
C CYS A 51 3.69 7.35 1.50
N GLY A 52 2.84 6.39 1.18
CA GLY A 52 2.69 5.85 -0.15
C GLY A 52 1.92 6.78 -1.08
N GLY A 53 1.98 6.42 -2.36
CA GLY A 53 1.21 6.96 -3.45
C GLY A 53 1.38 6.06 -4.66
N PHE A 54 0.67 6.34 -5.74
CA PHE A 54 0.84 5.60 -6.99
C PHE A 54 0.51 6.45 -8.22
N LEU A 55 1.27 6.25 -9.29
CA LEU A 55 1.12 6.98 -10.54
C LEU A 55 -0.15 6.53 -11.26
N ILE A 56 -1.08 7.44 -11.51
CA ILE A 56 -2.35 7.17 -12.24
C ILE A 56 -2.44 7.92 -13.58
N HIS A 57 -1.54 8.86 -13.80
CA HIS A 57 -1.38 9.63 -15.04
C HIS A 57 0.09 10.09 -15.11
N GLN A 58 0.62 10.40 -16.31
CA GLN A 58 2.03 10.82 -16.45
C GLN A 58 2.41 12.03 -15.57
N SER A 59 1.44 12.88 -15.23
CA SER A 59 1.64 14.06 -14.37
C SER A 59 1.01 13.92 -12.97
N PHE A 60 0.33 12.83 -12.64
CA PHE A 60 -0.40 12.73 -11.36
C PHE A 60 -0.14 11.44 -10.59
N VAL A 61 0.16 11.64 -9.32
CA VAL A 61 0.24 10.58 -8.30
C VAL A 61 -0.97 10.71 -7.38
N LEU A 62 -1.68 9.61 -7.19
CA LEU A 62 -2.79 9.51 -6.24
C LEU A 62 -2.24 9.10 -4.87
N THR A 63 -2.74 9.75 -3.81
CA THR A 63 -2.39 9.48 -2.40
C THR A 63 -3.56 9.87 -1.49
N ALA A 64 -3.39 9.74 -0.18
CA ALA A 64 -4.37 10.15 0.83
C ALA A 64 -4.24 11.64 1.14
N ALA A 65 -5.34 12.32 1.47
CA ALA A 65 -5.33 13.75 1.79
C ALA A 65 -4.59 14.04 3.10
N HIS A 66 -4.66 13.13 4.08
CA HIS A 66 -3.94 13.27 5.34
C HIS A 66 -2.40 13.18 5.19
N CYS A 67 -1.90 12.74 4.03
CA CYS A 67 -0.48 12.73 3.69
C CYS A 67 0.06 14.10 3.24
N LYS A 68 -0.72 15.19 3.42
CA LYS A 68 -0.33 16.55 3.08
C LYS A 68 1.01 16.93 3.73
N ILE A 69 1.94 17.40 2.90
CA ILE A 69 3.25 17.96 3.29
C ILE A 69 3.36 19.36 2.67
N SER A 70 4.15 20.25 3.26
CA SER A 70 4.43 21.55 2.64
C SER A 70 5.06 21.37 1.26
N LEU A 71 4.63 22.15 0.26
CA LEU A 71 5.12 22.02 -1.12
C LEU A 71 6.64 22.15 -1.23
N SER A 72 7.26 23.03 -0.43
CA SER A 72 8.71 23.24 -0.42
C SER A 72 9.52 22.03 0.07
N GLU A 73 8.89 21.12 0.81
CA GLU A 73 9.51 19.93 1.39
C GLU A 73 9.12 18.64 0.66
N LEU A 74 8.11 18.72 -0.22
CA LEU A 74 7.42 17.59 -0.82
C LEU A 74 8.11 17.13 -2.11
N SER A 75 8.36 15.83 -2.19
CA SER A 75 8.78 15.16 -3.44
C SER A 75 8.18 13.76 -3.53
N VAL A 76 8.13 13.22 -4.75
CA VAL A 76 7.72 11.83 -5.00
C VAL A 76 8.87 11.06 -5.63
N VAL A 77 9.18 9.88 -5.09
CA VAL A 77 10.10 8.92 -5.72
C VAL A 77 9.28 7.87 -6.48
N LEU A 78 9.64 7.62 -7.74
CA LEU A 78 9.04 6.58 -8.59
C LEU A 78 10.15 5.71 -9.21
N GLY A 79 9.79 4.51 -9.68
CA GLY A 79 10.69 3.66 -10.49
C GLY A 79 11.67 2.81 -9.70
N THR A 80 11.44 2.64 -8.41
CA THR A 80 12.30 1.82 -7.55
C THR A 80 11.50 1.14 -6.45
N HIS A 81 11.89 -0.08 -6.12
CA HIS A 81 11.42 -0.77 -4.91
C HIS A 81 12.29 -0.47 -3.69
N ASN A 82 13.48 0.11 -3.87
CA ASN A 82 14.36 0.47 -2.77
C ASN A 82 14.52 1.99 -2.68
N ILE A 83 13.96 2.59 -1.64
CA ILE A 83 13.94 4.04 -1.40
C ILE A 83 15.01 4.52 -0.40
N ASN A 84 16.05 3.70 -0.17
CA ASN A 84 17.17 4.09 0.70
C ASN A 84 17.69 5.48 0.30
N PRO A 85 17.66 6.49 1.21
CA PRO A 85 18.03 7.86 0.88
C PRO A 85 19.49 8.01 0.44
N GLN A 86 20.37 7.05 0.76
CA GLN A 86 21.77 7.02 0.32
C GLN A 86 21.93 6.59 -1.15
N ASN A 87 20.88 6.05 -1.77
CA ASN A 87 20.92 5.70 -3.18
C ASN A 87 20.85 6.97 -4.06
N LYS A 88 21.99 7.35 -4.64
CA LYS A 88 22.11 8.52 -5.53
C LYS A 88 21.32 8.37 -6.85
N LYS A 89 20.87 7.16 -7.21
CA LYS A 89 20.08 6.89 -8.42
C LYS A 89 18.57 7.08 -8.23
N LEU A 90 18.11 7.47 -7.03
CA LEU A 90 16.68 7.70 -6.80
C LEU A 90 16.18 8.88 -7.65
N ARG A 91 15.25 8.60 -8.56
CA ARG A 91 14.57 9.64 -9.32
C ARG A 91 13.47 10.27 -8.46
N ARG A 92 13.68 11.54 -8.09
CA ARG A 92 12.74 12.36 -7.31
C ARG A 92 12.07 13.37 -8.23
N TYR A 93 10.76 13.40 -8.18
CA TYR A 93 9.92 14.35 -8.88
C TYR A 93 9.46 15.43 -7.89
N ALA A 94 9.67 16.69 -8.26
CA ALA A 94 9.07 17.81 -7.54
C ALA A 94 7.55 17.82 -7.77
N VAL A 95 6.80 18.28 -6.76
CA VAL A 95 5.35 18.46 -6.85
C VAL A 95 5.04 19.92 -7.14
N LYS A 96 4.30 20.19 -8.22
CA LYS A 96 3.87 21.53 -8.63
C LYS A 96 2.67 22.03 -7.83
N SER A 97 1.70 21.14 -7.58
CA SER A 97 0.48 21.48 -6.84
C SER A 97 -0.14 20.24 -6.19
N MET A 98 -0.91 20.47 -5.13
CA MET A 98 -1.68 19.44 -4.42
C MET A 98 -3.17 19.73 -4.59
N HIS A 99 -3.94 18.72 -4.97
CA HIS A 99 -5.40 18.81 -5.16
C HIS A 99 -6.05 17.82 -4.21
N MET A 100 -6.38 18.27 -3.00
CA MET A 100 -7.16 17.50 -2.03
C MET A 100 -8.64 17.60 -2.38
N HIS A 101 -9.41 16.55 -2.08
CA HIS A 101 -10.86 16.65 -2.19
C HIS A 101 -11.39 17.76 -1.28
N GLU A 102 -12.28 18.59 -1.81
CA GLU A 102 -12.75 19.84 -1.20
C GLU A 102 -13.48 19.60 0.13
N SER A 103 -14.14 18.44 0.24
CA SER A 103 -14.84 18.01 1.46
C SER A 103 -13.94 17.34 2.52
N TYR A 104 -12.63 17.20 2.29
CA TYR A 104 -11.72 16.64 3.30
C TYR A 104 -11.51 17.62 4.45
N VAL A 105 -11.88 17.21 5.68
CA VAL A 105 -11.79 18.06 6.87
C VAL A 105 -11.01 17.40 8.00
N LYS A 106 -9.82 17.95 8.29
CA LYS A 106 -8.91 17.68 9.44
C LYS A 106 -8.41 16.23 9.64
N SER A 107 -9.21 15.20 9.41
CA SER A 107 -8.91 13.81 9.77
C SER A 107 -9.53 12.79 8.80
N PRO A 108 -8.84 11.66 8.53
CA PRO A 108 -9.37 10.55 7.72
C PRO A 108 -10.73 10.01 8.18
N GLY A 109 -11.02 10.06 9.49
CA GLY A 109 -12.29 9.56 10.05
C GLY A 109 -13.52 10.31 9.55
N ASN A 110 -13.34 11.51 8.97
CA ASN A 110 -14.41 12.30 8.38
C ASN A 110 -14.64 11.98 6.88
N GLY A 111 -13.84 11.08 6.30
CA GLY A 111 -13.94 10.69 4.89
C GLY A 111 -13.21 11.65 3.96
N TYR A 112 -13.45 11.47 2.66
CA TYR A 112 -12.84 12.28 1.59
C TYR A 112 -11.30 12.28 1.60
N ASP A 113 -10.68 11.25 2.17
CA ASP A 113 -9.24 11.14 2.35
C ASP A 113 -8.54 10.73 1.05
N ILE A 114 -8.50 11.66 0.11
CA ILE A 114 -7.97 11.49 -1.25
C ILE A 114 -7.34 12.80 -1.75
N MET A 115 -6.17 12.69 -2.37
CA MET A 115 -5.42 13.81 -2.92
C MET A 115 -4.65 13.41 -4.19
N LEU A 116 -4.68 14.29 -5.19
CA LEU A 116 -3.84 14.22 -6.37
C LEU A 116 -2.64 15.16 -6.24
N LEU A 117 -1.45 14.60 -6.40
CA LEU A 117 -0.20 15.35 -6.50
C LEU A 117 0.13 15.58 -7.97
N LYS A 118 0.07 16.83 -8.42
CA LYS A 118 0.54 17.20 -9.75
C LYS A 118 2.06 17.30 -9.75
N LEU A 119 2.73 16.46 -10.51
CA LEU A 119 4.17 16.51 -10.69
C LEU A 119 4.58 17.73 -11.54
N ALA A 120 5.77 18.27 -11.27
CA ALA A 120 6.35 19.39 -12.01
C ALA A 120 6.74 19.00 -13.43
N GLU A 121 7.12 17.74 -13.65
CA GLU A 121 7.43 17.17 -14.96
C GLU A 121 6.61 15.90 -15.24
N LYS A 122 6.41 15.59 -16.53
CA LYS A 122 5.77 14.34 -16.96
C LYS A 122 6.71 13.16 -16.74
N VAL A 123 6.19 12.10 -16.15
CA VAL A 123 6.88 10.83 -15.95
C VAL A 123 6.95 10.07 -17.27
N LYS A 124 8.16 9.68 -17.68
CA LYS A 124 8.37 8.78 -18.81
C LYS A 124 8.06 7.36 -18.38
N VAL A 125 6.97 6.79 -18.92
CA VAL A 125 6.58 5.39 -18.68
C VAL A 125 7.56 4.47 -19.39
N ASN A 126 8.08 3.46 -18.68
CA ASN A 126 9.09 2.52 -19.18
C ASN A 126 8.99 1.18 -18.42
N ASN A 127 10.06 0.38 -18.38
CA ASN A 127 10.10 -0.90 -17.66
C ASN A 127 10.35 -0.78 -16.16
N GLU A 128 10.46 0.43 -15.62
CA GLU A 128 10.63 0.68 -14.19
C GLU A 128 9.43 1.43 -13.61
N VAL A 129 8.77 2.27 -14.43
CA VAL A 129 7.60 3.06 -14.04
C VAL A 129 6.43 2.79 -14.98
N LYS A 130 5.29 2.39 -14.40
CA LYS A 130 4.02 2.20 -15.12
C LYS A 130 2.92 3.06 -14.51
N ILE A 131 1.85 3.29 -15.28
CA ILE A 131 0.63 3.91 -14.79
C ILE A 131 -0.29 2.82 -14.25
N SER A 132 -0.81 3.00 -13.04
CA SER A 132 -1.78 2.11 -12.42
C SER A 132 -3.15 2.21 -13.10
N LYS A 133 -3.84 1.08 -13.22
CA LYS A 133 -5.27 1.08 -13.58
C LYS A 133 -6.09 1.46 -12.34
N ILE A 134 -7.10 2.30 -12.54
CA ILE A 134 -8.07 2.67 -11.51
C ILE A 134 -9.50 2.57 -12.06
N PRO A 135 -10.51 2.32 -11.19
CA PRO A 135 -11.90 2.34 -11.60
C PRO A 135 -12.30 3.69 -12.20
N LYS A 136 -12.85 3.67 -13.42
CA LYS A 136 -13.32 4.87 -14.13
C LYS A 136 -14.78 5.23 -13.88
N LYS A 137 -15.51 4.34 -13.21
CA LYS A 137 -16.94 4.50 -12.87
C LYS A 137 -17.20 3.93 -11.48
N ARG A 138 -18.23 4.44 -10.82
CA ARG A 138 -18.71 3.90 -9.55
C ARG A 138 -19.08 2.43 -9.72
N ARG A 139 -18.53 1.59 -8.85
CA ARG A 139 -18.83 0.15 -8.77
C ARG A 139 -18.52 -0.35 -7.37
N LYS A 140 -19.24 -1.37 -6.92
CA LYS A 140 -18.95 -2.02 -5.63
C LYS A 140 -17.89 -3.10 -5.84
N ILE A 141 -16.94 -3.18 -4.91
CA ILE A 141 -16.04 -4.34 -4.79
C ILE A 141 -16.75 -5.40 -3.96
N LYS A 142 -16.79 -6.65 -4.44
CA LYS A 142 -17.40 -7.75 -3.70
C LYS A 142 -16.61 -8.03 -2.42
N PRO A 143 -17.27 -8.41 -1.30
CA PRO A 143 -16.57 -8.96 -0.14
C PRO A 143 -15.74 -10.18 -0.52
N ASN A 144 -14.71 -10.48 0.28
CA ASN A 144 -13.78 -11.60 0.08
C ASN A 144 -13.01 -11.57 -1.26
N THR A 145 -12.96 -10.43 -1.93
CA THR A 145 -12.10 -10.23 -3.11
C THR A 145 -10.65 -10.24 -2.65
N LYS A 146 -9.82 -11.09 -3.27
CA LYS A 146 -8.37 -11.13 -3.02
C LYS A 146 -7.70 -9.89 -3.59
N CYS A 147 -6.92 -9.23 -2.75
CA CYS A 147 -6.23 -8.00 -3.07
C CYS A 147 -4.83 -7.99 -2.47
N GLN A 148 -4.05 -6.99 -2.85
CA GLN A 148 -2.71 -6.73 -2.35
C GLN A 148 -2.66 -5.32 -1.81
N VAL A 149 -2.01 -5.14 -0.67
CA VAL A 149 -1.61 -3.82 -0.17
C VAL A 149 -0.10 -3.76 -0.14
N ALA A 150 0.46 -2.64 -0.59
CA ALA A 150 1.89 -2.46 -0.73
C ALA A 150 2.36 -1.08 -0.27
N GLY A 151 3.57 -1.03 0.25
CA GLY A 151 4.14 0.20 0.80
C GLY A 151 5.51 -0.01 1.44
N TRP A 152 6.02 1.07 2.03
CA TRP A 152 7.28 1.13 2.77
C TRP A 152 7.05 1.45 4.25
N GLY A 153 5.83 1.19 4.73
CA GLY A 153 5.44 1.41 6.10
C GLY A 153 6.18 0.54 7.11
N LYS A 154 5.87 0.78 8.38
CA LYS A 154 6.37 0.02 9.52
C LYS A 154 5.88 -1.42 9.47
N THR A 155 6.56 -2.30 10.19
CA THR A 155 6.14 -3.68 10.38
C THR A 155 6.11 -4.07 11.84
N LYS A 156 5.49 -5.20 12.18
CA LYS A 156 5.53 -5.74 13.56
C LYS A 156 6.95 -5.90 14.08
N LYS A 157 7.88 -6.28 13.21
CA LYS A 157 9.28 -6.56 13.57
C LYS A 157 10.13 -5.29 13.61
N ASN A 158 9.78 -4.27 12.82
CA ASN A 158 10.50 -3.00 12.75
C ASN A 158 9.58 -1.83 13.08
N GLU A 159 9.88 -1.16 14.20
CA GLU A 159 9.19 0.08 14.59
C GLU A 159 9.49 1.28 13.65
N LYS A 160 10.40 1.11 12.69
CA LYS A 160 10.79 2.09 11.67
C LYS A 160 10.34 1.63 10.29
N SER A 161 10.05 2.61 9.41
CA SER A 161 9.80 2.37 7.99
C SER A 161 10.99 1.66 7.34
N VAL A 162 10.68 0.77 6.41
CA VAL A 162 11.68 0.02 5.66
C VAL A 162 12.07 0.73 4.36
N ASN A 163 13.26 0.44 3.87
CA ASN A 163 13.69 0.97 2.57
C ASN A 163 13.21 0.14 1.38
N LYS A 164 12.83 -1.13 1.59
CA LYS A 164 12.41 -2.05 0.52
C LYS A 164 10.89 -2.05 0.40
N LEU A 165 10.36 -2.12 -0.81
CA LEU A 165 8.94 -2.20 -1.06
C LEU A 165 8.45 -3.58 -0.64
N LEU A 166 7.35 -3.55 0.10
CA LEU A 166 6.74 -4.72 0.69
C LEU A 166 5.30 -4.82 0.23
N VAL A 167 4.78 -6.04 0.19
CA VAL A 167 3.42 -6.35 -0.26
C VAL A 167 2.84 -7.49 0.56
N THR A 168 1.57 -7.40 0.95
CA THR A 168 0.85 -8.54 1.51
C THR A 168 -0.50 -8.75 0.86
N ASN A 169 -0.96 -10.00 0.90
CA ASN A 169 -2.28 -10.36 0.41
C ASN A 169 -3.31 -10.12 1.51
N VAL A 170 -4.39 -9.42 1.15
CA VAL A 170 -5.55 -9.16 2.02
C VAL A 170 -6.82 -9.50 1.27
N SER A 171 -7.91 -9.71 2.01
CA SER A 171 -9.24 -9.85 1.43
C SER A 171 -10.10 -8.66 1.80
N THR A 172 -10.93 -8.20 0.86
CA THR A 172 -11.96 -7.20 1.18
C THR A 172 -12.97 -7.77 2.17
N ILE A 173 -13.49 -6.89 3.01
CA ILE A 173 -14.46 -7.23 4.05
C ILE A 173 -15.77 -6.54 3.70
N ASP A 174 -16.87 -7.23 3.96
CA ASP A 174 -18.21 -6.66 3.80
C ASP A 174 -18.34 -5.36 4.59
N ILE A 175 -18.86 -4.31 3.93
CA ILE A 175 -18.90 -2.97 4.51
C ILE A 175 -19.80 -2.90 5.74
N GLU A 176 -20.85 -3.70 5.84
CA GLU A 176 -21.73 -3.73 7.01
C GLU A 176 -21.06 -4.44 8.19
N ILE A 177 -20.29 -5.50 7.92
CA ILE A 177 -19.41 -6.11 8.94
C ILE A 177 -18.38 -5.08 9.41
N CYS A 178 -17.76 -4.34 8.48
CA CYS A 178 -16.78 -3.35 8.83
C CYS A 178 -17.36 -2.23 9.70
N LYS A 179 -18.51 -1.67 9.32
CA LYS A 179 -19.25 -0.67 10.12
C LYS A 179 -19.57 -1.21 11.52
N LYS A 180 -20.08 -2.44 11.62
CA LYS A 180 -20.38 -3.07 12.92
C LYS A 180 -19.16 -3.18 13.81
N LYS A 181 -17.98 -3.51 13.25
CA LYS A 181 -16.74 -3.61 14.02
C LYS A 181 -16.19 -2.25 14.45
N TRP A 182 -16.35 -1.24 13.60
CA TRP A 182 -15.93 0.12 13.90
C TRP A 182 -16.88 0.89 14.82
N ASN A 183 -18.14 0.48 14.98
CA ASN A 183 -19.16 1.29 15.68
C ASN A 183 -18.81 1.69 17.13
N LYS A 184 -17.98 0.90 17.82
CA LYS A 184 -17.52 1.19 19.20
C LYS A 184 -16.37 2.20 19.24
N VAL A 185 -15.81 2.55 18.09
CA VAL A 185 -14.63 3.39 17.93
C VAL A 185 -15.00 4.68 17.20
N LEU A 186 -15.64 4.58 16.03
CA LEU A 186 -16.18 5.71 15.27
C LEU A 186 -17.22 5.25 14.25
N LYS A 187 -18.06 6.17 13.80
CA LYS A 187 -18.94 5.95 12.64
C LYS A 187 -18.11 6.05 11.36
N LEU A 188 -18.01 4.96 10.61
CA LEU A 188 -17.24 4.97 9.36
C LEU A 188 -17.80 6.02 8.37
N PRO A 189 -16.92 6.79 7.72
CA PRO A 189 -17.34 7.75 6.71
C PRO A 189 -17.89 7.04 5.46
N PRO A 190 -18.63 7.76 4.59
CA PRO A 190 -19.06 7.22 3.31
C PRO A 190 -17.86 6.97 2.37
N ASN A 191 -18.08 6.20 1.30
CA ASN A 191 -17.11 5.98 0.22
C ASN A 191 -15.78 5.38 0.71
N VAL A 192 -15.86 4.39 1.61
CA VAL A 192 -14.71 3.62 2.10
C VAL A 192 -14.87 2.13 1.83
N LEU A 193 -13.74 1.44 1.78
CA LEU A 193 -13.60 -0.01 1.73
C LEU A 193 -12.86 -0.49 2.97
N CYS A 194 -13.03 -1.76 3.32
CA CYS A 194 -12.25 -2.40 4.36
C CYS A 194 -11.58 -3.65 3.84
N ALA A 195 -10.33 -3.89 4.23
CA ALA A 195 -9.58 -5.08 3.85
C ALA A 195 -8.45 -5.36 4.83
N GLY A 196 -8.20 -6.62 5.15
CA GLY A 196 -7.17 -7.00 6.11
C GLY A 196 -7.37 -6.40 7.51
N GLY A 197 -6.38 -6.59 8.38
CA GLY A 197 -6.37 -6.07 9.75
C GLY A 197 -7.43 -6.65 10.70
N TYR A 198 -8.29 -7.55 10.23
CA TYR A 198 -9.34 -8.18 11.02
C TYR A 198 -9.40 -9.67 10.73
N LYS A 199 -9.29 -10.50 11.79
CA LYS A 199 -9.15 -11.97 11.68
C LYS A 199 -7.98 -12.42 10.79
N THR A 200 -6.98 -11.56 10.67
CA THR A 200 -5.75 -11.82 9.95
C THR A 200 -4.64 -11.01 10.59
N ASP A 201 -3.43 -11.52 10.47
CA ASP A 201 -2.20 -10.84 10.80
C ASP A 201 -1.67 -9.98 9.64
N LYS A 202 -2.40 -9.87 8.51
CA LYS A 202 -2.00 -9.11 7.32
C LYS A 202 -2.78 -7.81 7.18
N GLY A 203 -2.08 -6.72 6.84
CA GLY A 203 -2.71 -5.41 6.68
C GLY A 203 -1.73 -4.26 6.46
N ALA A 204 -2.27 -3.05 6.31
CA ALA A 204 -1.52 -1.81 6.12
C ALA A 204 -1.24 -1.09 7.43
N CYS A 205 0.01 -0.67 7.61
CA CYS A 205 0.55 -0.07 8.82
C CYS A 205 0.99 1.40 8.55
N GLN A 206 1.57 2.07 9.55
CA GLN A 206 1.97 3.48 9.40
C GLN A 206 3.07 3.63 8.35
N GLY A 207 2.93 4.63 7.49
CA GLY A 207 3.77 4.82 6.31
C GLY A 207 3.23 4.16 5.05
N ASP A 208 2.30 3.20 5.16
CA ASP A 208 1.59 2.67 3.98
C ASP A 208 0.44 3.60 3.54
N SER A 209 0.00 4.52 4.40
CA SER A 209 -0.99 5.57 4.10
C SER A 209 -0.76 6.21 2.74
N GLY A 210 -1.83 6.38 1.97
CA GLY A 210 -1.77 6.88 0.59
C GLY A 210 -1.34 5.84 -0.45
N GLY A 211 -0.81 4.69 -0.03
CA GLY A 211 -0.51 3.56 -0.91
C GLY A 211 -1.78 2.87 -1.43
N PRO A 212 -1.66 2.00 -2.45
CA PRO A 212 -2.80 1.37 -3.10
C PRO A 212 -3.23 0.06 -2.42
N LEU A 213 -4.55 -0.17 -2.44
CA LEU A 213 -5.15 -1.50 -2.37
C LEU A 213 -5.45 -1.97 -3.80
N VAL A 214 -4.79 -3.03 -4.24
CA VAL A 214 -4.82 -3.54 -5.61
C VAL A 214 -5.59 -4.85 -5.67
N CYS A 215 -6.68 -4.90 -6.42
CA CYS A 215 -7.47 -6.12 -6.62
C CYS A 215 -7.48 -6.47 -8.10
N SER A 216 -7.09 -7.69 -8.45
CA SER A 216 -7.00 -8.14 -9.86
C SER A 216 -6.20 -7.19 -10.77
N GLY A 217 -5.10 -6.63 -10.25
CA GLY A 217 -4.22 -5.71 -11.00
C GLY A 217 -4.74 -4.28 -11.17
N GLU A 218 -5.87 -3.92 -10.56
CA GLU A 218 -6.42 -2.57 -10.54
C GLU A 218 -6.36 -1.98 -9.11
N ALA A 219 -5.89 -0.74 -8.96
CA ALA A 219 -5.92 -0.05 -7.67
C ALA A 219 -7.35 0.44 -7.38
N VAL A 220 -8.00 -0.17 -6.39
CA VAL A 220 -9.41 0.10 -6.03
C VAL A 220 -9.56 0.90 -4.75
N GLY A 221 -8.53 0.96 -3.92
CA GLY A 221 -8.55 1.70 -2.66
C GLY A 221 -7.24 2.43 -2.38
N ILE A 222 -7.31 3.42 -1.50
CA ILE A 222 -6.15 4.17 -0.98
C ILE A 222 -6.06 3.89 0.52
N VAL A 223 -4.92 3.44 1.02
CA VAL A 223 -4.71 3.22 2.46
C VAL A 223 -5.00 4.52 3.21
N SER A 224 -5.95 4.49 4.14
CA SER A 224 -6.42 5.68 4.85
C SER A 224 -6.08 5.60 6.34
N PHE A 225 -6.70 4.69 7.09
CA PHE A 225 -6.42 4.57 8.53
C PHE A 225 -6.65 3.15 9.09
N ASN A 226 -6.05 2.92 10.25
CA ASN A 226 -6.31 1.78 11.12
C ASN A 226 -6.57 2.28 12.55
N LYS A 227 -7.02 1.41 13.45
CA LYS A 227 -7.34 1.81 14.82
C LYS A 227 -6.07 2.05 15.63
N ASN A 228 -5.99 3.22 16.27
CA ASN A 228 -4.93 3.59 17.22
C ASN A 228 -3.51 3.42 16.69
N ASN A 229 -3.30 3.56 15.38
CA ASN A 229 -2.02 3.25 14.75
C ASN A 229 -1.50 1.83 15.05
N ASN A 230 -2.40 0.90 15.38
CA ASN A 230 -2.02 -0.43 15.83
C ASN A 230 -1.63 -1.30 14.63
N CYS A 231 -0.45 -1.89 14.68
CA CYS A 231 0.06 -2.84 13.69
C CYS A 231 0.04 -4.28 14.22
N THR A 232 -0.83 -4.58 15.18
CA THR A 232 -1.00 -5.93 15.72
C THR A 232 -2.31 -6.61 15.32
N TYR A 233 -3.31 -5.81 14.94
CA TYR A 233 -4.57 -6.18 14.27
C TYR A 233 -5.42 -7.30 14.89
N PRO A 234 -5.79 -7.25 16.18
CA PRO A 234 -6.69 -8.24 16.74
C PRO A 234 -8.19 -7.97 16.48
N ASP A 235 -8.62 -6.73 16.21
CA ASP A 235 -9.98 -6.31 16.54
C ASP A 235 -10.82 -5.62 15.45
N VAL A 236 -10.25 -4.71 14.63
CA VAL A 236 -11.01 -3.99 13.59
C VAL A 236 -10.30 -3.92 12.22
N PRO A 237 -11.06 -3.95 11.10
CA PRO A 237 -10.48 -3.92 9.76
C PRO A 237 -9.70 -2.65 9.46
N ASN A 238 -8.67 -2.73 8.61
CA ASN A 238 -8.06 -1.51 8.04
C ASN A 238 -9.02 -0.86 7.05
N VAL A 239 -8.99 0.48 6.98
CA VAL A 239 -9.92 1.29 6.17
C VAL A 239 -9.17 1.97 5.03
N TYR A 240 -9.81 1.97 3.87
CA TYR A 240 -9.30 2.52 2.63
C TYR A 240 -10.33 3.47 2.02
N THR A 241 -9.90 4.54 1.38
CA THR A 241 -10.78 5.37 0.55
C THR A 241 -11.16 4.60 -0.72
N ASP A 242 -12.45 4.50 -1.05
CA ASP A 242 -12.95 3.81 -2.25
C ASP A 242 -12.72 4.65 -3.51
N ILE A 243 -11.76 4.27 -4.36
CA ILE A 243 -11.40 5.04 -5.55
C ILE A 243 -12.58 5.14 -6.54
N ALA A 244 -13.39 4.09 -6.66
CA ALA A 244 -14.51 4.09 -7.60
C ALA A 244 -15.56 5.15 -7.26
N SER A 245 -15.70 5.48 -5.97
CA SER A 245 -16.60 6.53 -5.49
C SER A 245 -16.12 7.95 -5.86
N TYR A 246 -14.84 8.13 -6.17
CA TYR A 246 -14.23 9.41 -6.56
C TYR A 246 -13.81 9.48 -8.04
N ALA A 247 -14.22 8.53 -8.87
CA ALA A 247 -13.78 8.44 -10.26
C ALA A 247 -14.05 9.72 -11.08
N THR A 248 -15.21 10.36 -10.88
CA THR A 248 -15.55 11.64 -11.52
C THR A 248 -14.63 12.75 -11.05
N TRP A 249 -14.46 12.91 -9.74
CA TRP A 249 -13.57 13.92 -9.17
C TRP A 249 -12.12 13.78 -9.66
N ILE A 250 -11.60 12.54 -9.69
CA ILE A 250 -10.25 12.26 -10.22
C ILE A 250 -10.13 12.72 -11.67
N LYS A 251 -11.12 12.38 -12.51
CA LYS A 251 -11.16 12.77 -13.92
C LYS A 251 -11.19 14.29 -14.08
N ASP A 252 -12.02 14.98 -13.30
CA ASP A 252 -12.19 16.43 -13.41
C ASP A 252 -10.92 17.18 -13.00
N VAL A 253 -10.26 16.75 -11.92
CA VAL A 253 -8.96 17.32 -11.50
C VAL A 253 -7.89 17.08 -12.56
N ILE A 254 -7.77 15.86 -13.11
CA ILE A 254 -6.80 15.58 -14.18
C ILE A 254 -7.09 16.47 -15.40
N ASN A 255 -8.33 16.53 -15.87
CA ASN A 255 -8.69 17.33 -17.06
C ASN A 255 -8.40 18.82 -16.87
N LYS A 256 -8.62 19.34 -15.66
CA LYS A 256 -8.40 20.75 -15.35
C LYS A 256 -6.92 21.13 -15.25
N TYR A 257 -6.05 20.20 -14.86
CA TYR A 257 -4.67 20.52 -14.46
C TYR A 257 -3.57 19.70 -15.16
N ALA A 258 -3.88 18.78 -16.08
CA ALA A 258 -2.91 17.90 -16.75
C ALA A 258 -1.89 18.61 -17.66
#